data_AF-A0A813EFL9-F1
#
_entry.id   AF-A0A813EFL9-F1
#
_cell.length_a   1.000
_cell.length_b   1.000
_cell.length_c   1.000
_cell.angle_alpha   90.00
_cell.angle_beta   90.00
_cell.angle_gamma   90.00
#
_symmetry.space_group_name_H-M   'P 1'
#
loop_
_entity.id
_entity.type
_entity.pdbx_description
1 polymer ?
#
loop_
_entity_poly.entity_id
_entity_poly.type
_entity_poly.pdbx_seq_one_letter_code
_entity_poly.pdbx_strand_id
1 'polypeptide(L)'
;VHHSKMDILQESQIVDNDALLLAVDTAFLANFLRGPRSDPLGKLSELFTELDQLGIPLPEVPPLRGAQHLRAWAKAHTKPTRADRERASRTDHEKLAQMDAVLLVSAIELHQLEVMASPDELAEDIATVVASSFPNSGSGVPGATDFGSTGRAPGSGGPPAARVIPTDKPQLSPALVDAAIQCIHHHQTFPDGIRERLYNLLVDEYGLTEGQTQRLAIAATQNVDGKRLSEHTQLQIEGKEKRRLREYSVTFNKDTNYLLQPSLVAGPCQQGLPAKYHQSPQRAERLPFGSAFTSS
;
A
#
# COMPACT_ATOMS: atom_id res chain seq x y z
N VAL A 1 -3.49 4.54 -68.66
CA VAL A 1 -2.54 4.31 -67.54
C VAL A 1 -3.36 4.36 -66.26
N HIS A 2 -3.69 3.20 -65.69
CA HIS A 2 -4.40 3.11 -64.43
C HIS A 2 -3.37 3.19 -63.29
N HIS A 3 -3.34 4.30 -62.56
CA HIS A 3 -2.58 4.37 -61.32
C HIS A 3 -3.31 3.58 -60.23
N SER A 4 -2.66 2.52 -59.75
CA SER A 4 -3.11 1.76 -58.59
C SER A 4 -3.10 2.67 -57.36
N LYS A 5 -4.24 2.79 -56.68
CA LYS A 5 -4.34 3.52 -55.40
C LYS A 5 -3.52 2.88 -54.27
N MET A 6 -2.98 1.68 -54.49
CA MET A 6 -2.11 0.96 -53.54
C MET A 6 -0.67 1.49 -53.54
N ASP A 7 -0.28 2.27 -54.55
CA ASP A 7 1.07 2.88 -54.65
C ASP A 7 1.12 4.30 -54.08
N ILE A 8 0.03 4.79 -53.47
CA ILE A 8 0.13 5.91 -52.53
C ILE A 8 0.79 5.31 -51.30
N LEU A 9 2.12 5.35 -51.30
CA LEU A 9 2.99 5.08 -50.16
C LEU A 9 2.47 5.92 -49.00
N GLN A 10 1.57 5.33 -48.21
CA GLN A 10 1.19 5.86 -46.93
C GLN A 10 2.47 5.74 -46.11
N GLU A 11 3.23 6.84 -46.03
CA GLU A 11 4.45 6.91 -45.23
C GLU A 11 4.12 6.28 -43.88
N SER A 12 4.82 5.19 -43.56
CA SER A 12 4.61 4.46 -42.31
C SER A 12 4.74 5.47 -41.18
N GLN A 13 3.61 5.85 -40.59
CA GLN A 13 3.58 6.78 -39.47
C GLN A 13 4.28 6.08 -38.32
N ILE A 14 5.51 6.50 -38.04
CA ILE A 14 6.23 6.11 -36.84
C ILE A 14 5.45 6.78 -35.70
N VAL A 15 4.65 5.98 -34.99
CA VAL A 15 3.95 6.44 -33.79
C VAL A 15 4.98 6.60 -32.68
N ASP A 16 4.90 7.72 -31.98
CA ASP A 16 5.77 8.00 -30.85
C ASP A 16 5.55 6.99 -29.72
N ASN A 17 6.65 6.50 -29.13
CA ASN A 17 6.61 5.48 -28.09
C ASN A 17 6.47 6.07 -26.68
N ASP A 18 6.41 7.39 -26.53
CA ASP A 18 6.30 8.09 -25.25
C ASP A 18 5.16 7.56 -24.36
N ALA A 19 3.99 7.29 -24.94
CA ALA A 19 2.85 6.76 -24.18
C ALA A 19 3.11 5.35 -23.62
N LEU A 20 3.87 4.53 -24.35
CA LEU A 20 4.25 3.19 -23.90
C LEU A 20 5.31 3.28 -22.79
N LEU A 21 6.31 4.16 -22.95
CA LEU A 21 7.33 4.39 -21.94
C LEU A 21 6.71 4.86 -20.62
N LEU A 22 5.81 5.83 -20.68
CA LEU A 22 5.09 6.31 -19.50
C LEU A 22 4.29 5.20 -18.80
N ALA A 23 3.68 4.30 -19.57
CA ALA A 23 2.95 3.16 -19.03
C ALA A 23 3.88 2.15 -18.36
N VAL A 24 5.07 1.92 -18.92
CA VAL A 24 6.11 1.04 -18.34
C VAL A 24 6.63 1.63 -17.03
N ASP A 25 6.94 2.92 -17.00
CA ASP A 25 7.42 3.61 -15.80
C ASP A 25 6.36 3.60 -14.69
N THR A 26 5.11 3.89 -15.04
CA THR A 26 4.00 3.84 -14.09
C THR A 26 3.81 2.42 -13.53
N ALA A 27 3.95 1.38 -14.37
CA ALA A 27 3.86 -0.01 -13.92
C ALA A 27 5.05 -0.41 -13.02
N PHE A 28 6.24 0.07 -13.33
CA PHE A 28 7.43 -0.09 -12.49
C PHE A 28 7.22 0.53 -11.10
N LEU A 29 6.81 1.80 -11.05
CA LEU A 29 6.50 2.51 -9.81
C LEU A 29 5.39 1.79 -9.03
N ALA A 30 4.31 1.38 -9.68
CA ALA A 30 3.21 0.66 -9.04
C ALA A 30 3.67 -0.65 -8.39
N ASN A 31 4.59 -1.39 -9.03
CA ASN A 31 5.13 -2.63 -8.48
C ASN A 31 6.10 -2.36 -7.33
N PHE A 32 6.98 -1.36 -7.46
CA PHE A 32 7.92 -0.99 -6.40
C PHE A 32 7.19 -0.49 -5.15
N LEU A 33 6.19 0.38 -5.31
CA LEU A 33 5.43 0.96 -4.21
C LEU A 33 4.57 -0.05 -3.44
N ARG A 34 4.27 -1.21 -4.03
CA ARG A 34 3.62 -2.33 -3.32
C ARG A 34 4.56 -3.07 -2.37
N GLY A 35 5.87 -2.92 -2.56
CA GLY A 35 6.88 -3.49 -1.66
C GLY A 35 6.90 -2.79 -0.30
N PRO A 36 7.30 -3.50 0.77
CA PRO A 36 7.39 -2.92 2.10
C PRO A 36 8.50 -1.86 2.18
N ARG A 37 8.21 -0.72 2.83
CA ARG A 37 9.17 0.38 3.05
C ARG A 37 10.22 0.06 4.13
N SER A 38 10.07 -1.03 4.87
CA SER A 38 10.99 -1.42 5.97
C SER A 38 12.35 -1.93 5.49
N ASP A 39 12.48 -2.25 4.19
CA ASP A 39 13.75 -2.62 3.58
C ASP A 39 14.58 -1.33 3.35
N PRO A 40 15.90 -1.30 3.60
CA PRO A 40 16.75 -0.16 3.19
C PRO A 40 16.55 0.23 1.72
N LEU A 41 16.37 -0.72 0.80
CA LEU A 41 16.06 -0.43 -0.62
C LEU A 41 14.59 -0.06 -0.86
N GLY A 42 13.81 0.09 0.20
CA GLY A 42 12.38 0.32 0.16
C GLY A 42 12.00 1.75 -0.18
N LYS A 43 12.94 2.71 -0.16
CA LYS A 43 12.66 4.12 -0.48
C LYS A 43 12.89 4.45 -1.96
N LEU A 44 11.95 5.19 -2.54
CA LEU A 44 11.98 5.56 -3.95
C LEU A 44 13.13 6.52 -4.28
N SER A 45 13.45 7.45 -3.36
CA SER A 45 14.57 8.38 -3.51
C SER A 45 15.93 7.66 -3.53
N GLU A 46 16.08 6.63 -2.69
CA GLU A 46 17.30 5.80 -2.65
C GLU A 46 17.42 4.98 -3.94
N LEU A 47 16.34 4.35 -4.39
CA LEU A 47 16.30 3.65 -5.67
C LEU A 47 16.68 4.56 -6.85
N PHE A 48 16.16 5.79 -6.90
CA PHE A 48 16.48 6.74 -7.97
C PHE A 48 17.96 7.12 -7.94
N THR A 49 18.51 7.29 -6.74
CA THR A 49 19.95 7.55 -6.57
C THR A 49 20.80 6.38 -7.06
N GLU A 50 20.38 5.13 -6.81
CA GLU A 50 21.08 3.94 -7.29
C GLU A 50 20.99 3.77 -8.81
N LEU A 51 19.82 4.02 -9.41
CA LEU A 51 19.65 3.95 -10.86
C LEU A 51 20.54 4.99 -11.57
N ASP A 52 20.62 6.21 -11.03
CA ASP A 52 21.51 7.26 -11.54
C ASP A 52 22.99 6.84 -11.46
N GLN A 53 23.42 6.27 -10.31
CA GLN A 53 24.78 5.75 -10.16
C GLN A 53 25.12 4.61 -11.13
N LEU A 54 24.13 3.80 -11.51
CA LEU A 54 24.27 2.72 -12.48
C LEU A 54 24.19 3.21 -13.94
N GLY A 55 23.88 4.48 -14.17
CA GLY A 55 23.66 5.06 -15.50
C GLY A 55 22.41 4.52 -16.19
N ILE A 56 21.43 4.04 -15.42
CA ILE A 56 20.13 3.59 -15.92
C ILE A 56 19.21 4.82 -16.00
N PRO A 57 18.48 5.05 -17.10
CA PRO A 57 17.55 6.16 -17.20
C PRO A 57 16.50 6.07 -16.08
N LEU A 58 16.28 7.20 -15.40
CA LEU A 58 15.33 7.30 -14.31
C LEU A 58 13.89 7.19 -14.85
N PRO A 59 13.03 6.39 -14.20
CA PRO A 59 11.61 6.35 -14.55
C PRO A 59 10.99 7.74 -14.41
N GLU A 60 10.24 8.16 -15.42
CA GLU A 60 9.53 9.43 -15.36
C GLU A 60 8.25 9.28 -14.52
N VAL A 61 8.05 10.21 -13.58
CA VAL A 61 6.80 10.30 -12.82
C VAL A 61 5.89 11.29 -13.54
N PRO A 62 4.77 10.83 -14.15
CA PRO A 62 3.84 11.74 -14.79
C PRO A 62 3.30 12.79 -13.81
N PRO A 63 2.99 14.00 -14.28
CA PRO A 63 2.43 15.04 -13.44
C PRO A 63 1.09 14.59 -12.86
N LEU A 64 0.87 14.88 -11.58
CA LEU A 64 -0.28 14.41 -10.83
C LEU A 64 -1.58 15.09 -11.26
N ARG A 65 -1.50 16.28 -11.87
CA ARG A 65 -2.66 17.13 -12.18
C ARG A 65 -3.59 17.27 -10.98
N GLY A 66 -2.99 17.32 -9.78
CA GLY A 66 -3.68 17.34 -8.49
C GLY A 66 -4.57 16.12 -8.21
N ALA A 67 -4.25 14.91 -8.66
CA ALA A 67 -5.00 13.68 -8.39
C ALA A 67 -6.51 13.82 -8.72
N GLN A 68 -6.81 14.37 -9.91
CA GLN A 68 -8.17 14.71 -10.32
C GLN A 68 -9.11 13.50 -10.34
N HIS A 69 -8.63 12.35 -10.83
CA HIS A 69 -9.43 11.14 -10.94
C HIS A 69 -9.69 10.53 -9.56
N LEU A 70 -8.67 10.52 -8.70
CA LEU A 70 -8.82 10.08 -7.31
C LEU A 70 -9.83 10.94 -6.55
N ARG A 71 -9.75 12.27 -6.65
CA ARG A 71 -10.70 13.18 -6.00
C ARG A 71 -12.11 13.05 -6.56
N ALA A 72 -12.25 12.95 -7.89
CA ALA A 72 -13.54 12.75 -8.54
C ALA A 72 -14.18 11.41 -8.10
N TRP A 73 -13.37 10.35 -8.04
CA TRP A 73 -13.77 9.05 -7.55
C TRP A 73 -14.19 9.13 -6.08
N ALA A 74 -13.38 9.73 -5.21
CA ALA A 74 -13.69 9.87 -3.78
C ALA A 74 -14.98 10.68 -3.55
N LYS A 75 -15.21 11.75 -4.32
CA LYS A 75 -16.45 12.54 -4.24
C LYS A 75 -17.67 11.69 -4.59
N ALA A 76 -17.59 10.92 -5.68
CA ALA A 76 -18.66 10.03 -6.08
C ALA A 76 -18.89 8.90 -5.07
N HIS A 77 -17.85 8.47 -4.36
CA HIS A 77 -17.95 7.40 -3.39
C HIS A 77 -18.26 7.89 -1.98
N THR A 78 -18.07 9.14 -1.59
CA THR A 78 -18.35 9.59 -0.21
C THR A 78 -19.75 10.18 -0.04
N LYS A 79 -20.16 11.09 -0.93
CA LYS A 79 -21.49 11.73 -0.95
C LYS A 79 -22.01 11.86 -2.39
N PRO A 80 -22.36 10.74 -3.05
CA PRO A 80 -22.73 10.78 -4.46
C PRO A 80 -23.98 11.62 -4.70
N THR A 81 -23.87 12.65 -5.55
CA THR A 81 -25.04 13.15 -6.27
C THR A 81 -25.48 12.13 -7.32
N ARG A 82 -26.70 12.25 -7.86
CA ARG A 82 -27.18 11.37 -8.93
C ARG A 82 -26.23 11.37 -10.14
N ALA A 83 -25.71 12.54 -10.51
CA ALA A 83 -24.74 12.69 -11.60
C ALA A 83 -23.39 12.03 -11.29
N ASP A 84 -22.94 12.08 -10.02
CA ASP A 84 -21.69 11.46 -9.61
C ASP A 84 -21.77 9.92 -9.66
N ARG A 85 -22.93 9.33 -9.32
CA ARG A 85 -23.15 7.88 -9.43
C ARG A 85 -23.06 7.38 -10.86
N GLU A 86 -23.61 8.15 -11.80
CA GLU A 86 -23.59 7.81 -13.23
C GLU A 86 -22.18 7.92 -13.85
N ARG A 87 -21.33 8.82 -13.33
CA ARG A 87 -19.92 8.91 -13.75
C ARG A 87 -19.07 7.80 -13.13
N ALA A 88 -19.29 7.50 -11.85
CA ALA A 88 -18.51 6.49 -11.11
C ALA A 88 -18.83 5.03 -11.48
N SER A 89 -19.96 4.75 -12.12
CA SER A 89 -20.34 3.39 -12.52
C SER A 89 -19.47 2.80 -13.64
N ARG A 90 -18.58 3.60 -14.25
CA ARG A 90 -17.65 3.13 -15.27
C ARG A 90 -16.41 2.55 -14.60
N THR A 91 -16.14 1.27 -14.86
CA THR A 91 -14.96 0.52 -14.38
C THR A 91 -13.63 1.23 -14.65
N ASP A 92 -13.58 2.13 -15.63
CA ASP A 92 -12.38 2.88 -15.98
C ASP A 92 -12.04 3.98 -14.94
N HIS A 93 -13.03 4.51 -14.21
CA HIS A 93 -12.80 5.58 -13.24
C HIS A 93 -12.06 5.09 -12.01
N GLU A 94 -12.35 3.87 -11.55
CA GLU A 94 -11.64 3.24 -10.44
C GLU A 94 -10.17 2.98 -10.78
N LYS A 95 -9.90 2.46 -11.98
CA LYS A 95 -8.53 2.22 -12.46
C LYS A 95 -7.73 3.51 -12.57
N LEU A 96 -8.35 4.58 -13.07
CA LEU A 96 -7.72 5.90 -13.12
C LEU A 96 -7.45 6.46 -11.71
N ALA A 97 -8.36 6.24 -10.75
CA ALA A 97 -8.12 6.62 -9.36
C ALA A 97 -6.99 5.80 -8.72
N GLN A 98 -6.88 4.51 -9.00
CA GLN A 98 -5.77 3.66 -8.57
C GLN A 98 -4.43 4.13 -9.16
N MET A 99 -4.43 4.55 -10.42
CA MET A 99 -3.25 5.14 -11.06
C MET A 99 -2.86 6.47 -10.41
N ASP A 100 -3.81 7.38 -10.19
CA ASP A 100 -3.58 8.62 -9.44
C ASP A 100 -3.02 8.36 -8.04
N ALA A 101 -3.45 7.29 -7.36
CA ALA A 101 -2.91 6.91 -6.06
C ALA A 101 -1.43 6.51 -6.14
N VAL A 102 -1.03 5.73 -7.15
CA VAL A 102 0.39 5.38 -7.40
C VAL A 102 1.23 6.64 -7.62
N LEU A 103 0.74 7.56 -8.46
CA LEU A 103 1.42 8.82 -8.74
C LEU A 103 1.51 9.69 -7.50
N LEU A 104 0.44 9.74 -6.70
CA LEU A 104 0.39 10.51 -5.45
C LEU A 104 1.45 10.03 -4.47
N VAL A 105 1.54 8.71 -4.24
CA VAL A 105 2.58 8.15 -3.36
C VAL A 105 3.97 8.44 -3.91
N SER A 106 4.18 8.26 -5.22
CA SER A 106 5.48 8.50 -5.86
C SER A 106 5.94 9.95 -5.69
N ALA A 107 5.04 10.90 -5.93
CA ALA A 107 5.35 12.33 -5.84
C ALA A 107 5.56 12.81 -4.41
N ILE A 108 4.79 12.28 -3.45
CA ILE A 108 5.00 12.50 -2.02
C ILE A 108 6.40 12.00 -1.65
N GLU A 109 6.73 10.75 -1.98
CA GLU A 109 8.03 10.18 -1.59
C GLU A 109 9.24 10.89 -2.24
N LEU A 110 9.08 11.36 -3.48
CA LEU A 110 10.09 12.17 -4.17
C LEU A 110 10.08 13.65 -3.80
N HIS A 111 9.22 14.07 -2.87
CA HIS A 111 9.09 15.46 -2.43
C HIS A 111 8.88 16.44 -3.59
N GLN A 112 8.07 16.05 -4.57
CA GLN A 112 7.79 16.90 -5.73
C GLN A 112 7.08 18.20 -5.30
N LEU A 113 7.44 19.32 -5.94
CA LEU A 113 6.85 20.62 -5.64
C LEU A 113 5.33 20.65 -5.84
N GLU A 114 4.82 19.86 -6.80
CA GLU A 114 3.39 19.77 -7.11
C GLU A 114 2.56 19.27 -5.93
N VAL A 115 3.18 18.57 -4.96
CA VAL A 115 2.48 18.02 -3.79
C VAL A 115 2.67 18.81 -2.50
N MET A 116 3.63 19.75 -2.48
CA MET A 116 3.87 20.63 -1.34
C MET A 116 2.78 21.69 -1.21
N ALA A 117 2.41 22.04 0.01
CA ALA A 117 1.49 23.14 0.25
C ALA A 117 2.13 24.47 -0.13
N SER A 118 1.38 25.30 -0.87
CA SER A 118 1.80 26.68 -1.11
C SER A 118 1.63 27.52 0.17
N PRO A 119 2.38 28.62 0.34
CA PRO A 119 2.21 29.51 1.49
C PRO A 119 0.78 30.03 1.66
N ASP A 120 0.09 30.25 0.54
CA ASP A 120 -1.29 30.73 0.51
C ASP A 120 -2.26 29.66 1.03
N GLU A 121 -2.10 28.40 0.60
CA GLU A 121 -2.91 27.28 1.08
C GLU A 121 -2.74 27.04 2.59
N LEU A 122 -1.52 27.22 3.10
CA LEU A 122 -1.23 27.09 4.53
C LEU A 122 -1.91 28.20 5.34
N ALA A 123 -1.93 29.43 4.84
CA ALA A 123 -2.61 30.54 5.49
C ALA A 123 -4.13 30.32 5.58
N GLU A 124 -4.74 29.79 4.51
CA GLU A 124 -6.18 29.50 4.46
C GLU A 124 -6.58 28.36 5.42
N ASP A 125 -5.78 27.29 5.51
CA ASP A 125 -6.09 26.16 6.40
C ASP A 125 -5.98 26.57 7.87
N ILE A 126 -4.95 27.36 8.23
CA ILE A 126 -4.80 27.92 9.57
C ILE A 126 -6.00 28.83 9.91
N ALA A 127 -6.42 29.70 9.00
CA ALA A 127 -7.58 30.57 9.21
C ALA A 127 -8.87 29.76 9.44
N THR A 128 -9.04 28.65 8.70
CA THR A 128 -10.21 27.76 8.82
C THR A 128 -10.21 26.98 10.13
N VAL A 129 -9.07 26.48 10.58
CA VAL A 129 -8.93 25.79 11.89
C VAL A 129 -9.24 26.74 13.05
N VAL A 130 -8.74 27.98 12.98
CA VAL A 130 -9.02 29.00 14.01
C VAL A 130 -10.51 29.36 14.03
N ALA A 131 -11.17 29.45 12.87
CA ALA A 131 -12.61 29.71 12.79
C ALA A 131 -13.47 28.56 13.32
N SER A 132 -13.07 27.30 13.07
CA SER A 132 -13.80 26.10 13.52
C SER A 132 -13.60 25.75 15.01
N SER A 133 -12.64 26.40 15.68
CA SER A 133 -12.39 26.25 17.12
C SER A 133 -13.44 26.96 18.00
N PHE A 134 -14.39 27.67 17.40
CA PHE A 134 -15.57 28.19 18.08
C PHE A 134 -16.72 27.19 17.99
N PRO A 135 -17.40 26.84 19.11
CA PRO A 135 -18.42 25.81 19.13
C PRO A 135 -19.72 26.35 18.52
N ASN A 136 -19.79 26.43 17.18
CA ASN A 136 -21.02 26.52 16.41
C ASN A 136 -20.70 26.52 14.91
N SER A 137 -20.50 25.35 14.30
CA SER A 137 -20.72 25.14 12.87
C SER A 137 -20.81 23.65 12.55
N GLY A 138 -22.01 23.21 12.16
CA GLY A 138 -22.27 21.83 11.75
C GLY A 138 -21.52 21.45 10.48
N SER A 139 -20.37 20.81 10.65
CA SER A 139 -19.68 20.10 9.57
C SER A 139 -20.09 18.62 9.62
N GLY A 140 -20.82 18.18 8.59
CA GLY A 140 -21.39 16.83 8.45
C GLY A 140 -20.34 15.75 8.17
N VAL A 141 -19.55 15.43 9.19
CA VAL A 141 -18.83 14.16 9.37
C VAL A 141 -19.69 13.32 10.34
N PRO A 142 -19.98 12.03 10.09
CA PRO A 142 -20.63 11.22 11.11
C PRO A 142 -19.70 11.17 12.32
N GLY A 143 -20.13 11.81 13.41
CA GLY A 143 -19.39 11.86 14.66
C GLY A 143 -18.98 10.44 15.06
N ALA A 144 -17.74 10.28 15.51
CA ALA A 144 -17.30 9.05 16.14
C ALA A 144 -18.35 8.68 17.20
N THR A 145 -18.94 7.50 17.10
CA THR A 145 -19.85 7.00 18.12
C THR A 145 -19.08 6.95 19.43
N ASP A 146 -19.44 7.84 20.33
CA ASP A 146 -18.80 8.03 21.63
C ASP A 146 -19.07 6.78 22.47
N PHE A 147 -18.11 5.85 22.50
CA PHE A 147 -18.15 4.68 23.36
C PHE A 147 -17.78 5.10 24.79
N GLY A 148 -18.71 5.78 25.47
CA GLY A 148 -18.90 5.77 26.92
C GLY A 148 -17.64 5.79 27.80
N SER A 149 -16.67 6.66 27.51
CA SER A 149 -15.53 6.90 28.39
C SER A 149 -15.74 8.22 29.13
N THR A 150 -16.20 8.14 30.38
CA THR A 150 -16.36 9.26 31.32
C THR A 150 -15.01 9.81 31.85
N GLY A 151 -13.96 9.78 31.02
CA GLY A 151 -12.66 10.36 31.31
C GLY A 151 -12.60 11.82 30.88
N ARG A 152 -12.74 12.74 31.82
CA ARG A 152 -12.55 14.18 31.64
C ARG A 152 -11.14 14.44 31.08
N ALA A 153 -11.03 14.82 29.81
CA ALA A 153 -9.75 15.21 29.21
C ALA A 153 -9.18 16.44 29.95
N PRO A 154 -7.88 16.48 30.28
CA PRO A 154 -7.28 17.64 30.93
C PRO A 154 -7.31 18.84 29.99
N GLY A 155 -7.98 19.91 30.40
CA GLY A 155 -8.04 21.15 29.64
C GLY A 155 -6.67 21.80 29.56
N SER A 156 -6.03 21.77 28.37
CA SER A 156 -4.93 22.68 28.05
C SER A 156 -5.50 23.94 27.40
N GLY A 157 -5.86 24.90 28.24
CA GLY A 157 -6.21 26.26 27.85
C GLY A 157 -4.96 27.05 27.46
N GLY A 158 -4.54 26.91 26.21
CA GLY A 158 -3.63 27.84 25.55
C GLY A 158 -4.38 28.60 24.44
N PRO A 159 -4.02 29.87 24.16
CA PRO A 159 -4.59 30.60 23.03
C PRO A 159 -4.35 29.82 21.73
N PRO A 160 -5.28 29.82 20.76
CA PRO A 160 -5.19 29.03 19.54
C PRO A 160 -3.93 29.31 18.71
N ALA A 161 -3.32 30.49 18.88
CA ALA A 161 -2.05 30.87 18.27
C ALA A 161 -0.82 30.11 18.81
N ALA A 162 -0.94 29.38 19.93
CA ALA A 162 0.15 28.66 20.58
C ALA A 162 0.08 27.13 20.41
N ARG A 163 -0.81 26.61 19.53
CA ARG A 163 -0.66 25.25 19.02
C ARG A 163 0.47 25.26 17.99
N VAL A 164 1.70 25.18 18.52
CA VAL A 164 2.93 25.07 17.75
C VAL A 164 2.80 23.82 16.88
N ILE A 165 2.48 24.03 15.61
CA ILE A 165 2.74 23.05 14.56
C ILE A 165 4.26 22.86 14.60
N PRO A 166 4.80 21.65 14.82
CA PRO A 166 6.23 21.44 14.71
C PRO A 166 6.64 21.81 13.27
N THR A 167 7.27 22.97 13.13
CA THR A 167 7.58 23.67 11.87
C THR A 167 8.68 23.00 11.03
N ASP A 168 9.23 21.89 11.50
CA ASP A 168 10.43 21.31 10.89
C ASP A 168 10.12 20.33 9.75
N LYS A 169 8.89 19.80 9.70
CA LYS A 169 8.50 18.84 8.66
C LYS A 169 7.79 19.54 7.49
N PRO A 170 8.04 19.10 6.23
CA PRO A 170 7.32 19.61 5.07
C PRO A 170 5.80 19.41 5.23
N GLN A 171 5.01 20.30 4.63
CA GLN A 171 3.55 20.24 4.65
C GLN A 171 3.03 19.94 3.24
N LEU A 172 2.06 19.03 3.15
CA LEU A 172 1.38 18.68 1.91
C LEU A 172 0.19 19.61 1.67
N SER A 173 -0.13 19.85 0.39
CA SER A 173 -1.35 20.57 0.03
C SER A 173 -2.58 19.92 0.69
N PRO A 174 -3.48 20.69 1.32
CA PRO A 174 -4.66 20.14 1.99
C PRO A 174 -5.51 19.22 1.09
N ALA A 175 -5.62 19.57 -0.19
CA ALA A 175 -6.36 18.77 -1.18
C ALA A 175 -5.74 17.39 -1.41
N LEU A 176 -4.42 17.27 -1.30
CA LEU A 176 -3.68 16.02 -1.47
C LEU A 176 -3.65 15.20 -0.20
N VAL A 177 -3.61 15.85 0.97
CA VAL A 177 -3.83 15.17 2.26
C VAL A 177 -5.21 14.52 2.28
N ASP A 178 -6.24 15.24 1.82
CA ASP A 178 -7.58 14.69 1.69
C ASP A 178 -7.62 13.50 0.72
N ALA A 179 -6.99 13.62 -0.45
CA ALA A 179 -6.92 12.53 -1.42
C ALA A 179 -6.21 11.29 -0.84
N ALA A 180 -5.11 11.50 -0.11
CA ALA A 180 -4.36 10.44 0.54
C ALA A 180 -5.16 9.73 1.64
N ILE A 181 -5.87 10.49 2.46
CA ILE A 181 -6.78 9.96 3.49
C ILE A 181 -7.88 9.11 2.85
N GLN A 182 -8.43 9.53 1.70
CA GLN A 182 -9.41 8.73 0.96
C GLN A 182 -8.81 7.42 0.46
N CYS A 183 -7.58 7.43 -0.09
CA CYS A 183 -6.90 6.19 -0.47
C CYS A 183 -6.79 5.20 0.70
N ILE A 184 -6.45 5.68 1.90
CA ILE A 184 -6.27 4.84 3.09
C ILE A 184 -7.61 4.25 3.55
N HIS A 185 -8.68 5.05 3.56
CA HIS A 185 -10.03 4.65 3.96
C HIS A 185 -10.67 3.54 3.10
N HIS A 186 -10.23 3.40 1.86
CA HIS A 186 -10.85 2.53 0.85
C HIS A 186 -10.01 1.26 0.61
N HIS A 187 -10.15 0.31 1.52
CA HIS A 187 -9.29 -0.88 1.61
C HIS A 187 -9.45 -1.86 0.45
N GLN A 188 -10.60 -1.85 -0.23
CA GLN A 188 -10.86 -2.76 -1.35
C GLN A 188 -10.41 -2.17 -2.67
N THR A 189 -10.47 -0.84 -2.79
CA THR A 189 -10.12 -0.14 -4.02
C THR A 189 -8.61 0.00 -4.16
N PHE A 190 -7.90 0.32 -3.08
CA PHE A 190 -6.46 0.57 -3.11
C PHE A 190 -5.70 -0.57 -2.42
N PRO A 191 -4.63 -1.08 -3.05
CA PRO A 191 -3.89 -2.21 -2.51
C PRO A 191 -3.17 -1.87 -1.20
N ASP A 192 -3.09 -2.84 -0.29
CA ASP A 192 -2.54 -2.67 1.07
C ASP A 192 -1.15 -2.01 1.08
N GLY A 193 -0.23 -2.46 0.22
CA GLY A 193 1.12 -1.90 0.15
C GLY A 193 1.15 -0.40 -0.12
N ILE A 194 0.28 0.10 -1.01
CA ILE A 194 0.18 1.54 -1.30
C ILE A 194 -0.40 2.29 -0.09
N ARG A 195 -1.42 1.73 0.55
CA ARG A 195 -2.10 2.38 1.70
C ARG A 195 -1.19 2.46 2.92
N GLU A 196 -0.51 1.37 3.25
CA GLU A 196 0.44 1.31 4.36
C GLU A 196 1.63 2.25 4.12
N ARG A 197 2.17 2.25 2.90
CA ARG A 197 3.27 3.15 2.53
C ARG A 197 2.86 4.61 2.63
N LEU A 198 1.68 4.97 2.12
CA LEU A 198 1.15 6.32 2.22
C LEU A 198 0.90 6.74 3.67
N TYR A 199 0.34 5.86 4.50
CA TYR A 199 0.18 6.12 5.93
C TYR A 199 1.52 6.41 6.61
N ASN A 200 2.53 5.55 6.38
CA ASN A 200 3.85 5.72 6.98
C ASN A 200 4.55 7.01 6.50
N LEU A 201 4.47 7.34 5.20
CA LEU A 201 5.01 8.59 4.68
C LEU A 201 4.38 9.80 5.38
N LEU A 202 3.06 9.83 5.48
CA LEU A 202 2.33 10.94 6.11
C LEU A 202 2.67 11.12 7.60
N VAL A 203 2.90 10.03 8.33
CA VAL A 203 3.24 10.07 9.76
C VAL A 203 4.73 10.40 9.99
N ASP A 204 5.60 9.78 9.20
CA ASP A 204 7.05 9.84 9.41
C ASP A 204 7.65 11.13 8.85
N GLU A 205 7.30 11.49 7.60
CA GLU A 205 8.00 12.53 6.84
C GLU A 205 7.29 13.89 6.87
N TYR A 206 5.96 13.91 7.01
CA TYR A 206 5.17 15.13 6.88
C TYR A 206 4.66 15.69 8.21
N GLY A 207 4.52 17.03 8.25
CA GLY A 207 3.91 17.75 9.35
C GLY A 207 2.40 17.87 9.15
N LEU A 208 1.63 16.97 9.74
CA LEU A 208 0.16 17.02 9.70
C LEU A 208 -0.41 17.89 10.82
N THR A 209 -1.52 18.56 10.54
CA THR A 209 -2.31 19.24 11.60
C THR A 209 -2.98 18.21 12.51
N GLU A 210 -3.40 18.63 13.71
CA GLU A 210 -4.10 17.75 14.66
C GLU A 210 -5.38 17.15 14.06
N GLY A 211 -6.15 17.96 13.32
CA GLY A 211 -7.35 17.51 12.62
C GLY A 211 -7.05 16.50 11.51
N GLN A 212 -5.98 16.72 10.73
CA GLN A 212 -5.54 15.79 9.70
C GLN A 212 -5.06 14.47 10.31
N THR A 213 -4.29 14.53 11.41
CA THR A 213 -3.79 13.35 12.14
C THR A 213 -4.95 12.52 12.68
N GLN A 214 -5.97 13.15 13.26
CA GLN A 214 -7.15 12.47 13.74
C GLN A 214 -7.90 11.78 12.60
N ARG A 215 -8.10 12.48 11.47
CA ARG A 215 -8.74 11.92 10.27
C ARG A 215 -7.95 10.75 9.71
N LEU A 216 -6.62 10.83 9.70
CA LEU A 216 -5.73 9.75 9.26
C LEU A 216 -5.85 8.52 10.17
N ALA A 217 -5.90 8.71 11.50
CA ALA A 217 -6.10 7.61 12.45
C ALA A 217 -7.46 6.93 12.28
N ILE A 218 -8.52 7.71 12.04
CA ILE A 218 -9.84 7.18 11.69
C ILE A 218 -9.77 6.42 10.36
N ALA A 219 -9.02 6.92 9.37
CA ALA A 219 -8.84 6.26 8.08
C ALA A 219 -8.15 4.91 8.15
N ALA A 220 -7.08 4.82 8.93
CA ALA A 220 -6.34 3.58 9.12
C ALA A 220 -7.18 2.48 9.81
N THR A 221 -8.12 2.88 10.68
CA THR A 221 -8.93 1.94 11.47
C THR A 221 -10.29 1.63 10.84
N GLN A 222 -10.87 2.55 10.06
CA GLN A 222 -12.21 2.40 9.50
C GLN A 222 -12.19 2.19 7.99
N ASN A 223 -12.47 0.94 7.58
CA ASN A 223 -12.74 0.62 6.19
C ASN A 223 -14.14 1.12 5.78
N VAL A 224 -14.19 2.11 4.88
CA VAL A 224 -15.45 2.68 4.37
C VAL A 224 -16.10 1.76 3.32
N ASP A 225 -15.32 0.92 2.64
CA ASP A 225 -15.83 0.00 1.62
C ASP A 225 -16.72 -1.09 2.24
N GLY A 226 -16.33 -1.60 3.42
CA GLY A 226 -17.04 -2.70 4.09
C GLY A 226 -18.51 -2.38 4.40
N LYS A 227 -18.83 -1.11 4.68
CA LYS A 227 -20.19 -0.63 4.99
C LYS A 227 -21.10 -0.51 3.76
N ARG A 228 -20.57 -0.65 2.54
CA ARG A 228 -21.26 -0.37 1.27
C ARG A 228 -21.45 -1.60 0.40
N LEU A 229 -20.80 -2.70 0.76
CA LEU A 229 -21.02 -3.96 0.08
C LEU A 229 -22.44 -4.47 0.33
N SER A 230 -23.09 -4.94 -0.73
CA SER A 230 -24.33 -5.69 -0.57
C SER A 230 -24.07 -6.95 0.28
N GLU A 231 -25.06 -7.37 1.05
CA GLU A 231 -25.00 -8.55 1.92
C GLU A 231 -24.50 -9.79 1.15
N HIS A 232 -24.95 -9.95 -0.10
CA HIS A 232 -24.48 -11.00 -0.99
C HIS A 232 -22.96 -10.96 -1.24
N THR A 233 -22.39 -9.77 -1.50
CA THR A 233 -20.95 -9.62 -1.71
C THR A 233 -20.16 -9.82 -0.43
N GLN A 234 -20.70 -9.39 0.72
CA GLN A 234 -20.09 -9.66 2.03
C GLN A 234 -19.99 -11.17 2.29
N LEU A 235 -21.06 -11.93 2.03
CA LEU A 235 -21.07 -13.39 2.16
C LEU A 235 -20.06 -14.08 1.22
N GLN A 236 -19.88 -13.56 0.00
CA GLN A 236 -18.87 -14.10 -0.92
C GLN A 236 -17.44 -13.87 -0.42
N ILE A 237 -17.15 -12.68 0.11
CA ILE A 237 -15.85 -12.34 0.69
C ILE A 237 -15.58 -13.20 1.93
N GLU A 238 -16.58 -13.34 2.80
CA GLU A 238 -16.50 -14.22 3.97
C GLU A 238 -16.22 -15.67 3.55
N GLY A 239 -16.89 -16.15 2.50
CA GLY A 239 -16.66 -17.47 1.93
C GLY A 239 -15.24 -17.66 1.38
N LYS A 240 -14.70 -16.66 0.67
CA LYS A 240 -13.31 -16.65 0.19
C LYS A 240 -12.32 -16.65 1.34
N GLU A 241 -12.55 -15.84 2.37
CA GLU A 241 -11.64 -15.73 3.51
C GLU A 241 -11.65 -16.99 4.37
N LYS A 242 -12.83 -17.57 4.64
CA LYS A 242 -12.94 -18.88 5.28
C LYS A 242 -12.18 -19.96 4.51
N ARG A 243 -12.19 -19.91 3.17
CA ARG A 243 -11.43 -20.84 2.33
C ARG A 243 -9.93 -20.60 2.49
N ARG A 244 -9.47 -19.36 2.36
CA ARG A 244 -8.06 -18.96 2.55
C ARG A 244 -7.52 -19.44 3.90
N LEU A 245 -8.28 -19.23 4.98
CA LEU A 245 -7.89 -19.66 6.33
C LEU A 245 -7.85 -21.17 6.49
N ARG A 246 -8.78 -21.92 5.85
CA ARG A 246 -8.72 -23.39 5.83
C ARG A 246 -7.49 -23.89 5.08
N GLU A 247 -7.21 -23.33 3.91
CA GLU A 247 -6.03 -23.67 3.10
C GLU A 247 -4.73 -23.36 3.85
N TYR A 248 -4.66 -22.21 4.52
CA TYR A 248 -3.55 -21.83 5.38
C TYR A 248 -3.37 -22.80 6.54
N SER A 249 -4.45 -23.16 7.25
CA SER A 249 -4.39 -24.14 8.35
C SER A 249 -3.91 -25.51 7.86
N VAL A 250 -4.40 -25.97 6.70
CA VAL A 250 -3.96 -27.23 6.10
C VAL A 250 -2.49 -27.20 5.67
N THR A 251 -2.00 -26.06 5.19
CA THR A 251 -0.59 -25.93 4.76
C THR A 251 0.37 -25.77 5.93
N PHE A 252 -0.02 -25.01 6.96
CA PHE A 252 0.81 -24.76 8.13
C PHE A 252 0.84 -25.95 9.11
N ASN A 253 -0.30 -26.64 9.28
CA ASN A 253 -0.39 -27.83 10.15
C ASN A 253 -0.15 -29.14 9.39
N LYS A 254 0.43 -29.08 8.18
CA LYS A 254 0.88 -30.30 7.49
C LYS A 254 1.99 -30.91 8.32
N ASP A 255 1.84 -32.20 8.61
CA ASP A 255 2.78 -32.95 9.43
C ASP A 255 4.17 -32.96 8.75
N THR A 256 5.10 -32.16 9.26
CA THR A 256 6.47 -32.03 8.75
C THR A 256 7.41 -33.11 9.27
N ASN A 257 6.87 -34.14 9.93
CA ASN A 257 7.64 -35.28 10.42
C ASN A 257 8.50 -35.96 9.33
N TYR A 258 8.13 -35.85 8.04
CA TYR A 258 8.96 -36.33 6.92
C TYR A 258 10.27 -35.55 6.75
N LEU A 259 10.36 -34.30 7.22
CA LEU A 259 11.62 -33.51 7.24
C LEU A 259 12.57 -33.96 8.35
N LEU A 260 12.04 -34.66 9.37
CA LEU A 260 12.84 -35.27 10.44
C LEU A 260 13.34 -36.67 10.06
N GLN A 261 12.87 -37.23 8.93
CA GLN A 261 13.39 -38.50 8.44
C GLN A 261 14.78 -38.28 7.84
N PRO A 262 15.77 -39.13 8.17
CA PRO A 262 17.10 -39.03 7.60
C PRO A 262 17.02 -39.17 6.07
N SER A 263 17.70 -38.27 5.37
CA SER A 263 17.75 -38.29 3.90
C SER A 263 18.20 -39.66 3.39
N LEU A 264 17.36 -40.31 2.58
CA LEU A 264 17.70 -41.55 1.88
C LEU A 264 18.79 -41.32 0.81
N VAL A 265 18.94 -40.07 0.37
CA VAL A 265 19.97 -39.68 -0.59
C VAL A 265 21.22 -39.29 0.19
N ALA A 266 22.32 -40.00 -0.08
CA ALA A 266 23.63 -39.63 0.43
C ALA A 266 23.94 -38.19 -0.01
N GLY A 267 24.35 -37.34 0.94
CA GLY A 267 24.76 -35.97 0.62
C GLY A 267 25.89 -35.97 -0.41
N PRO A 268 26.04 -34.89 -1.21
CA PRO A 268 27.06 -34.81 -2.25
C PRO A 268 28.45 -35.03 -1.65
N CYS A 269 29.07 -36.16 -2.00
CA CYS A 269 30.44 -36.49 -1.63
C CYS A 269 31.39 -35.92 -2.68
N GLN A 270 32.36 -35.12 -2.26
CA GLN A 270 33.49 -34.76 -3.11
C GLN A 270 34.29 -36.05 -3.39
N GLN A 271 34.56 -36.35 -4.66
CA GLN A 271 35.34 -37.53 -5.05
C GLN A 271 36.68 -37.55 -4.30
N GLY A 272 36.93 -38.64 -3.58
CA GLY A 272 38.19 -38.87 -2.86
C GLY A 272 38.25 -38.36 -1.42
N LEU A 273 37.19 -37.72 -0.90
CA LEU A 273 37.12 -37.32 0.52
C LEU A 273 35.99 -38.08 1.26
N PRO A 274 36.21 -38.51 2.51
CA PRO A 274 35.15 -39.11 3.32
C PRO A 274 34.01 -38.11 3.53
N ALA A 275 32.76 -38.57 3.55
CA ALA A 275 31.62 -37.67 3.66
C ALA A 275 31.66 -36.96 5.02
N LYS A 276 31.56 -35.62 5.01
CA LYS A 276 31.70 -34.77 6.21
C LYS A 276 30.68 -35.07 7.32
N TYR A 277 29.58 -35.76 7.01
CA TYR A 277 28.51 -36.05 7.94
C TYR A 277 28.16 -37.55 7.89
N HIS A 278 29.02 -38.39 8.45
CA HIS A 278 28.62 -39.75 8.79
C HIS A 278 27.94 -39.72 10.17
N GLN A 279 26.66 -40.09 10.24
CA GLN A 279 26.13 -40.61 11.49
C GLN A 279 26.86 -41.93 11.76
N SER A 280 27.53 -42.02 12.90
CA SER A 280 28.12 -43.27 13.38
C SER A 280 27.04 -44.35 13.34
N PRO A 281 27.29 -45.55 12.77
CA PRO A 281 26.30 -46.61 12.80
C PRO A 281 25.91 -46.86 14.25
N GLN A 282 24.61 -46.73 14.56
CA GLN A 282 24.10 -47.05 15.89
C GLN A 282 24.52 -48.48 16.22
N ARG A 283 25.36 -48.59 17.24
CA ARG A 283 25.88 -49.87 17.72
C ARG A 283 24.67 -50.68 18.17
N ALA A 284 24.35 -51.76 17.46
CA ALA A 284 23.25 -52.64 17.86
C ALA A 284 23.48 -53.05 19.32
N GLU A 285 22.51 -52.75 20.19
CA GLU A 285 22.54 -53.18 21.59
C GLU A 285 22.67 -54.70 21.59
N ARG A 286 23.76 -55.21 22.18
CA ARG A 286 23.89 -56.65 22.43
C ARG A 286 22.78 -57.04 23.38
N LEU A 287 21.85 -57.86 22.91
CA LEU A 287 20.81 -58.46 23.73
C LEU A 287 21.47 -59.14 24.96
N PRO A 288 20.98 -58.88 26.18
CA PRO A 288 21.53 -59.47 27.38
C PRO A 288 21.13 -60.96 27.43
N PHE A 289 22.14 -61.83 27.40
CA PHE A 289 22.11 -63.21 27.90
C PHE A 289 20.95 -64.12 27.44
N GLY A 290 21.18 -64.88 26.36
CA GLY A 290 20.44 -66.11 26.05
C GLY A 290 21.33 -67.34 26.26
N SER A 291 21.19 -67.95 27.43
CA SER A 291 21.81 -69.17 27.96
C SER A 291 22.30 -70.21 26.93
N ALA A 292 23.58 -70.56 27.04
CA ALA A 292 24.11 -71.83 26.53
C ALA A 292 23.92 -72.91 27.60
N PHE A 293 22.84 -73.69 27.55
CA PHE A 293 22.73 -75.05 28.11
C PHE A 293 21.36 -75.65 27.76
N THR A 294 21.33 -76.53 26.77
CA THR A 294 20.54 -77.78 26.82
C THR A 294 21.25 -78.85 25.99
N SER A 295 21.95 -79.73 26.69
CA SER A 295 22.40 -81.02 26.20
C SER A 295 22.13 -82.04 27.30
N SER A 296 21.01 -82.75 27.22
CA SER A 296 20.81 -84.17 27.53
C SER A 296 19.38 -84.55 27.17
#